data_AF-A0AAW2G692-F1
#
_entry.id   AF-A0AAW2G692-F1
#
_cell.length_a   1.000
_cell.length_b   1.000
_cell.length_c   1.000
_cell.angle_alpha   90.00
_cell.angle_beta   90.00
_cell.angle_gamma   90.00
#
_symmetry.space_group_name_H-M   'P 1'
#
loop_
_entity.id
_entity.type
_entity.pdbx_description
1 polymer ?
#
loop_
_entity_poly.entity_id
_entity_poly.type
_entity_poly.pdbx_seq_one_letter_code
_entity_poly.pdbx_strand_id
1 'polypeptide(L)'
;MADVYKEFDEYANKTRIMEFSCKEVKKHYSFEKEGTPKTSDYLEVKYNARYPAINSDYSGSAIERVFGTTVNALELLLIERKIKGPCWLDVKNISPTAGRFAWCPQIVVSSDMDNISVCSQEKAKPPMVIATLNVRMSLNAKLQNEVVMVVVLIHHKYNVDKEPPKPPYERQFCFITHPRDIPWPRQIRDTFLKISNIEIIKCETESDLLEEFLTLMQKVDPDLIIGYDCAFQFDVLIQRMFTLKVSNWNRMGRLKSTTPPLLRGKIILNQAFVGRPICDIQVSAKELNLKVRSYDLQSLCSAVLKTSEHECKEITPAETPSFFNTVDKIQNLIHVTMKEAKYIITIVMDLNVIPLALQITCLAGNILSRTLLGGRAERNEYLLLHAFTLKDYITPDKKIEKKRDDDGPRRKAAAYTGGLVLDPKKGFYDKLVLLMDFNSLYPSIIQEYNLCFTTVPGAAYAELEVIFLDTNIEK
;
A
#
# COMPACT_ATOMS: atom_id res chain seq x y z
N MET A 1 -35.34 -18.07 16.59
CA MET A 1 -34.82 -16.67 16.68
C MET A 1 -35.04 -16.02 18.03
N ALA A 2 -36.21 -16.14 18.68
CA ALA A 2 -36.40 -15.59 20.03
C ALA A 2 -35.39 -16.12 21.06
N ASP A 3 -35.07 -17.41 21.02
CA ASP A 3 -34.07 -18.02 21.91
C ASP A 3 -32.65 -17.51 21.64
N VAL A 4 -32.31 -17.31 20.36
CA VAL A 4 -31.03 -16.72 19.92
C VAL A 4 -30.89 -15.29 20.44
N TYR A 5 -31.95 -14.49 20.34
CA TYR A 5 -31.97 -13.13 20.88
C TYR A 5 -31.79 -13.13 22.40
N LYS A 6 -32.53 -13.99 23.12
CA LYS A 6 -32.45 -14.08 24.57
C LYS A 6 -31.05 -14.50 25.05
N GLU A 7 -30.45 -15.49 24.39
CA GLU A 7 -29.07 -15.92 24.68
C GLU A 7 -28.06 -14.80 24.44
N PHE A 8 -28.19 -14.05 23.34
CA PHE A 8 -27.32 -12.91 23.08
C PHE A 8 -27.53 -11.78 24.09
N ASP A 9 -28.77 -11.49 24.50
CA ASP A 9 -29.06 -10.46 25.50
C ASP A 9 -28.43 -10.80 26.87
N GLU A 10 -28.49 -12.08 27.28
CA GLU A 10 -27.79 -12.56 28.47
C GLU A 10 -26.26 -12.41 28.34
N TYR A 11 -25.70 -12.71 27.16
CA TYR A 11 -24.29 -12.48 26.85
C TYR A 11 -23.91 -10.99 26.90
N ALA A 12 -24.72 -10.12 26.30
CA ALA A 12 -24.53 -8.67 26.26
C ALA A 12 -24.52 -8.09 27.68
N ASN A 13 -25.47 -8.50 28.52
CA ASN A 13 -25.53 -8.12 29.94
C ASN A 13 -24.27 -8.56 30.70
N LYS A 14 -23.80 -9.79 30.48
CA LYS A 14 -22.58 -10.32 31.12
C LYS A 14 -21.31 -9.58 30.68
N THR A 15 -21.26 -9.15 29.42
CA THR A 15 -20.10 -8.47 28.81
C THR A 15 -20.19 -6.94 28.86
N ARG A 16 -21.24 -6.40 29.47
CA ARG A 16 -21.51 -4.95 29.62
C ARG A 16 -21.70 -4.23 28.28
N ILE A 17 -22.30 -4.91 27.30
CA ILE A 17 -22.78 -4.30 26.06
C ILE A 17 -24.16 -3.69 26.38
N MET A 18 -24.18 -2.37 26.63
CA MET A 18 -25.39 -1.68 27.10
C MET A 18 -26.40 -1.39 25.99
N GLU A 19 -25.92 -1.26 24.74
CA GLU A 19 -26.72 -0.85 23.60
C GLU A 19 -26.30 -1.66 22.38
N PHE A 20 -27.26 -2.32 21.77
CA PHE A 20 -27.12 -3.03 20.50
C PHE A 20 -28.44 -2.98 19.74
N SER A 21 -28.39 -3.15 18.42
CA SER A 21 -29.56 -3.38 17.58
C SER A 21 -29.48 -4.76 16.96
N CYS A 22 -30.63 -5.39 16.73
CA CYS A 22 -30.69 -6.71 16.11
C CYS A 22 -31.77 -6.78 15.04
N LYS A 23 -31.53 -7.59 14.02
CA LYS A 23 -32.47 -7.86 12.94
C LYS A 23 -32.34 -9.31 12.45
N GLU A 24 -33.47 -9.95 12.19
CA GLU A 24 -33.48 -11.24 11.52
C GLU A 24 -33.16 -11.06 10.02
N VAL A 25 -32.16 -11.79 9.54
CA VAL A 25 -31.70 -11.74 8.15
C VAL A 25 -31.45 -13.13 7.61
N LYS A 26 -31.77 -13.33 6.34
CA LYS A 26 -31.43 -14.56 5.62
C LYS A 26 -30.10 -14.37 4.90
N LYS A 27 -29.15 -15.27 5.11
CA LYS A 27 -27.81 -15.19 4.50
C LYS A 27 -27.36 -16.54 3.96
N HIS A 28 -26.38 -16.48 3.07
CA HIS A 28 -25.74 -17.65 2.47
C HIS A 28 -24.32 -17.87 3.01
N TYR A 29 -23.87 -19.12 3.03
CA TYR A 29 -22.51 -19.49 3.44
C TYR A 29 -21.99 -20.67 2.62
N SER A 30 -20.72 -20.66 2.23
CA SER A 30 -20.08 -21.75 1.46
C SER A 30 -18.56 -21.82 1.69
N PHE A 31 -18.11 -21.46 2.89
CA PHE A 31 -16.69 -21.34 3.20
C PHE A 31 -16.23 -22.36 4.25
N GLU A 32 -15.22 -22.01 5.05
CA GLU A 32 -14.37 -22.91 5.83
C GLU A 32 -15.03 -23.65 7.01
N LYS A 33 -16.20 -23.22 7.49
CA LYS A 33 -16.87 -23.84 8.65
C LYS A 33 -17.78 -24.98 8.21
N GLU A 34 -17.25 -26.21 8.25
CA GLU A 34 -17.99 -27.44 7.99
C GLU A 34 -19.27 -27.53 8.86
N GLY A 35 -20.34 -28.11 8.29
CA GLY A 35 -21.64 -28.24 8.94
C GLY A 35 -22.51 -26.98 8.90
N THR A 36 -21.98 -25.83 8.45
CA THR A 36 -22.78 -24.62 8.30
C THR A 36 -23.72 -24.78 7.10
N PRO A 37 -25.05 -24.58 7.26
CA PRO A 37 -26.01 -24.69 6.17
C PRO A 37 -25.73 -23.66 5.06
N LYS A 38 -25.95 -24.04 3.79
CA LYS A 38 -25.75 -23.15 2.63
C LYS A 38 -26.59 -21.87 2.72
N THR A 39 -27.77 -21.97 3.32
CA THR A 39 -28.70 -20.85 3.54
C THR A 39 -29.36 -21.04 4.90
N SER A 40 -29.34 -20.02 5.73
CA SER A 40 -30.01 -20.01 7.03
C SER A 40 -30.48 -18.60 7.38
N ASP A 41 -31.44 -18.54 8.28
CA ASP A 41 -31.78 -17.31 8.98
C ASP A 41 -30.73 -17.08 10.08
N TYR A 42 -30.35 -15.82 10.28
CA TYR A 42 -29.37 -15.36 11.26
C TYR A 42 -29.93 -14.15 12.01
N LEU A 43 -29.44 -13.95 13.24
CA LEU A 43 -29.66 -12.71 13.97
C LEU A 43 -28.46 -11.78 13.72
N GLU A 44 -28.64 -10.77 12.87
CA GLU A 44 -27.65 -9.71 12.68
C GLU A 44 -27.66 -8.81 13.89
N VAL A 45 -26.51 -8.64 14.55
CA VAL A 45 -26.36 -7.78 15.73
C VAL A 45 -25.33 -6.69 15.45
N LYS A 46 -25.70 -5.42 15.72
CA LYS A 46 -24.81 -4.26 15.61
C LYS A 46 -24.67 -3.58 16.95
N TYR A 47 -23.43 -3.31 17.35
CA TYR A 47 -23.12 -2.55 18.56
C TYR A 47 -21.85 -1.71 18.35
N ASN A 48 -21.63 -0.74 19.22
CA ASN A 48 -20.51 0.18 19.11
C ASN A 48 -19.17 -0.54 19.31
N ALA A 49 -18.20 -0.31 18.41
CA ALA A 49 -16.87 -0.91 18.45
C ALA A 49 -16.04 -0.60 19.72
N ARG A 50 -16.49 0.30 20.60
CA ARG A 50 -15.92 0.52 21.94
C ARG A 50 -16.11 -0.69 22.88
N TYR A 51 -17.14 -1.50 22.63
CA TYR A 51 -17.42 -2.71 23.40
C TYR A 51 -16.52 -3.86 22.94
N PRO A 52 -16.26 -4.87 23.80
CA PRO A 52 -15.41 -5.99 23.44
C PRO A 52 -16.03 -6.82 22.30
N ALA A 53 -15.19 -7.24 21.36
CA ALA A 53 -15.58 -8.18 20.32
C ALA A 53 -15.95 -9.54 20.93
N ILE A 54 -17.00 -10.16 20.40
CA ILE A 54 -17.37 -11.55 20.73
C ILE A 54 -16.29 -12.52 20.21
N ASN A 55 -16.02 -13.58 20.96
CA ASN A 55 -15.04 -14.58 20.54
C ASN A 55 -15.54 -15.32 19.27
N SER A 56 -14.66 -15.55 18.30
CA SER A 56 -14.97 -16.29 17.06
C SER A 56 -15.47 -17.71 17.32
N ASP A 57 -15.07 -18.27 18.47
CA ASP A 57 -15.34 -19.65 18.86
C ASP A 57 -16.53 -19.74 19.83
N TYR A 58 -17.30 -18.65 20.00
CA TYR A 58 -18.47 -18.66 20.86
C TYR A 58 -19.56 -19.58 20.30
N SER A 59 -20.05 -20.46 21.16
CA SER A 59 -21.21 -21.33 20.95
C SER A 59 -21.99 -21.46 22.26
N GLY A 60 -23.31 -21.52 22.17
CA GLY A 60 -24.21 -21.70 23.31
C GLY A 60 -25.36 -22.64 22.98
N SER A 61 -26.48 -22.50 23.70
CA SER A 61 -27.63 -23.41 23.60
C SER A 61 -28.46 -23.21 22.34
N ALA A 62 -28.59 -21.97 21.89
CA ALA A 62 -29.32 -21.54 20.71
C ALA A 62 -28.40 -20.98 19.62
N ILE A 63 -27.22 -20.47 19.99
CA ILE A 63 -26.21 -19.96 19.04
C ILE A 63 -25.19 -21.05 18.76
N GLU A 64 -25.24 -21.67 17.59
CA GLU A 64 -24.23 -22.67 17.20
C GLU A 64 -22.90 -22.01 16.81
N ARG A 65 -22.93 -20.91 16.06
CA ARG A 65 -21.75 -20.22 15.53
C ARG A 65 -21.97 -18.72 15.42
N VAL A 66 -20.87 -17.98 15.54
CA VAL A 66 -20.81 -16.53 15.30
C VAL A 66 -19.88 -16.24 14.12
N PHE A 67 -20.19 -15.18 13.38
CA PHE A 67 -19.43 -14.69 12.23
C PHE A 67 -19.23 -13.18 12.32
N GLY A 68 -18.22 -12.67 11.64
CA GLY A 68 -17.96 -11.23 11.53
C GLY A 68 -17.28 -10.63 12.77
N THR A 69 -16.63 -11.46 13.59
CA THR A 69 -16.01 -11.03 14.85
C THR A 69 -14.69 -10.29 14.65
N THR A 70 -14.07 -10.45 13.48
CA THR A 70 -12.75 -9.89 13.15
C THR A 70 -12.81 -8.78 12.11
N VAL A 71 -14.00 -8.45 11.61
CA VAL A 71 -14.18 -7.44 10.57
C VAL A 71 -13.83 -6.07 11.13
N ASN A 72 -12.91 -5.39 10.48
CA ASN A 72 -12.48 -4.07 10.90
C ASN A 72 -13.39 -2.97 10.33
N ALA A 73 -13.43 -1.81 11.00
CA ALA A 73 -14.31 -0.69 10.62
C ALA A 73 -14.07 -0.16 9.20
N LEU A 74 -12.83 -0.23 8.70
CA LEU A 74 -12.50 0.23 7.34
C LEU A 74 -13.08 -0.72 6.29
N GLU A 75 -12.99 -2.02 6.52
CA GLU A 75 -13.60 -3.04 5.67
C GLU A 75 -15.12 -2.92 5.65
N LEU A 76 -15.76 -2.81 6.82
CA LEU A 76 -17.19 -2.53 6.93
C LEU A 76 -17.60 -1.30 6.10
N LEU A 77 -16.85 -0.20 6.24
CA LEU A 77 -17.10 1.02 5.47
C LEU A 77 -17.00 0.82 3.97
N LEU A 78 -15.93 0.20 3.48
CA LEU A 78 -15.73 0.01 2.06
C LEU A 78 -16.79 -0.92 1.46
N ILE A 79 -17.13 -1.99 2.17
CA ILE A 79 -18.04 -3.03 1.71
C ILE A 79 -19.50 -2.58 1.79
N GLU A 80 -19.98 -2.12 2.96
CA GLU A 80 -21.39 -1.71 3.12
C GLU A 80 -21.73 -0.49 2.26
N ARG A 81 -20.77 0.43 2.07
CA ARG A 81 -20.97 1.64 1.24
C ARG A 81 -20.57 1.45 -0.22
N LYS A 82 -20.19 0.22 -0.61
CA LYS A 82 -19.86 -0.17 -1.99
C LYS A 82 -18.75 0.69 -2.61
N ILE A 83 -17.79 1.12 -1.80
CA ILE A 83 -16.67 1.96 -2.23
C ILE A 83 -15.60 1.06 -2.85
N LYS A 84 -15.39 1.22 -4.16
CA LYS A 84 -14.40 0.44 -4.92
C LYS A 84 -13.25 1.31 -5.41
N GLY A 85 -12.25 1.47 -4.55
CA GLY A 85 -11.08 2.31 -4.82
C GLY A 85 -11.38 3.83 -4.83
N PRO A 86 -10.43 4.66 -5.30
CA PRO A 86 -10.60 6.12 -5.35
C PRO A 86 -11.80 6.54 -6.22
N CYS A 87 -12.74 7.26 -5.62
CA CYS A 87 -13.95 7.76 -6.30
C CYS A 87 -14.49 9.02 -5.60
N TRP A 88 -15.47 9.67 -6.22
CA TRP A 88 -16.21 10.77 -5.60
C TRP A 88 -17.20 10.22 -4.57
N LEU A 89 -17.24 10.85 -3.39
CA LEU A 89 -18.16 10.51 -2.31
C LEU A 89 -19.04 11.71 -1.98
N ASP A 90 -20.33 11.45 -1.77
CA ASP A 90 -21.27 12.41 -1.20
C ASP A 90 -21.37 12.14 0.30
N VAL A 91 -21.15 13.17 1.12
CA VAL A 91 -21.18 13.08 2.59
C VAL A 91 -22.27 14.02 3.11
N LYS A 92 -23.27 13.44 3.76
CA LYS A 92 -24.40 14.17 4.38
C LYS A 92 -24.15 14.39 5.87
N ASN A 93 -24.94 15.29 6.46
CA ASN A 93 -24.97 15.55 7.91
C ASN A 93 -23.57 15.81 8.50
N ILE A 94 -22.80 16.68 7.83
CA ILE A 94 -21.45 17.02 8.26
C ILE A 94 -21.50 17.86 9.53
N SER A 95 -20.62 17.54 10.49
CA SER A 95 -20.39 18.36 11.67
C SER A 95 -19.05 19.11 11.53
N PRO A 96 -19.01 20.43 11.77
CA PRO A 96 -17.75 21.15 11.87
C PRO A 96 -17.00 20.65 13.12
N THR A 97 -15.76 20.19 12.95
CA THR A 97 -15.01 19.62 14.08
C THR A 97 -14.35 20.69 14.94
N ALA A 98 -14.52 20.58 16.26
CA ALA A 98 -13.76 21.35 17.25
C ALA A 98 -12.35 20.75 17.46
N GLY A 99 -11.47 20.87 16.46
CA GLY A 99 -10.07 20.46 16.59
C GLY A 99 -9.39 20.09 15.27
N ARG A 100 -8.13 20.51 15.08
CA ARG A 100 -7.31 20.14 13.92
C ARG A 100 -6.50 18.87 14.21
N PHE A 101 -7.10 17.70 14.03
CA PHE A 101 -6.43 16.39 14.13
C PHE A 101 -5.78 15.92 12.82
N ALA A 102 -5.97 16.64 11.72
CA ALA A 102 -5.31 16.42 10.44
C ALA A 102 -4.52 17.67 9.99
N TRP A 103 -3.60 17.47 9.06
CA TRP A 103 -2.85 18.52 8.37
C TRP A 103 -3.56 19.04 7.12
N CYS A 104 -4.67 18.42 6.73
CA CYS A 104 -5.47 18.83 5.58
C CYS A 104 -6.11 20.22 5.79
N PRO A 105 -6.27 21.02 4.72
CA PRO A 105 -6.92 22.33 4.79
C PRO A 105 -8.37 22.28 5.24
N GLN A 106 -9.10 21.24 4.84
CA GLN A 106 -10.51 21.02 5.17
C GLN A 106 -10.68 19.68 5.88
N ILE A 107 -11.49 19.68 6.94
CA ILE A 107 -11.81 18.52 7.74
C ILE A 107 -13.32 18.52 7.95
N VAL A 108 -13.95 17.40 7.61
CA VAL A 108 -15.37 17.15 7.86
C VAL A 108 -15.50 15.85 8.64
N VAL A 109 -16.49 15.79 9.53
CA VAL A 109 -16.79 14.58 10.30
C VAL A 109 -18.25 14.22 10.08
N SER A 110 -18.51 12.94 9.84
CA SER A 110 -19.85 12.36 9.87
C SER A 110 -19.94 11.36 11.00
N SER A 111 -21.03 11.39 11.74
CA SER A 111 -21.27 10.51 12.89
C SER A 111 -21.75 9.12 12.49
N ASP A 112 -22.22 8.97 11.26
CA ASP A 112 -22.81 7.74 10.75
C ASP A 112 -22.26 7.44 9.35
N MET A 113 -21.88 6.19 9.15
CA MET A 113 -21.43 5.66 7.88
C MET A 113 -22.51 5.72 6.81
N ASP A 114 -23.79 5.68 7.19
CA ASP A 114 -24.91 5.75 6.26
C ASP A 114 -25.03 7.09 5.54
N ASN A 115 -24.42 8.13 6.08
CA ASN A 115 -24.33 9.44 5.45
C ASN A 115 -23.31 9.51 4.31
N ILE A 116 -22.48 8.49 4.13
CA ILE A 116 -21.44 8.42 3.09
C ILE A 116 -21.96 7.57 1.94
N SER A 117 -22.03 8.09 0.72
CA SER A 117 -22.40 7.31 -0.46
C SER A 117 -21.47 7.59 -1.62
N VAL A 118 -21.25 6.60 -2.48
CA VAL A 118 -20.58 6.82 -3.77
C VAL A 118 -21.44 7.79 -4.60
N CYS A 119 -20.80 8.82 -5.15
CA CYS A 119 -21.49 9.81 -5.96
C CYS A 119 -22.07 9.14 -7.21
N SER A 120 -23.36 9.33 -7.46
CA SER A 120 -24.06 8.72 -8.60
C SER A 120 -23.79 9.42 -9.92
N GLN A 121 -23.34 10.68 -9.87
CA GLN A 121 -23.03 11.47 -11.05
C GLN A 121 -21.58 11.23 -11.49
N GLU A 122 -21.40 11.01 -12.78
CA GLU A 122 -20.07 10.91 -13.36
C GLU A 122 -19.39 12.29 -13.32
N LYS A 123 -18.42 12.41 -12.41
CA LYS A 123 -17.61 13.62 -12.23
C LYS A 123 -16.20 13.36 -12.72
N ALA A 124 -15.61 14.37 -13.36
CA ALA A 124 -14.22 14.31 -13.80
C ALA A 124 -13.29 14.02 -12.61
N LYS A 125 -12.24 13.24 -12.83
CA LYS A 125 -11.24 12.94 -11.81
C LYS A 125 -10.43 14.21 -11.52
N PRO A 126 -10.29 14.64 -10.26
CA PRO A 126 -9.48 15.81 -9.95
C PRO A 126 -8.01 15.51 -10.22
N PRO A 127 -7.22 16.50 -10.67
CA PRO A 127 -5.78 16.34 -10.74
C PRO A 127 -5.20 16.19 -9.33
N MET A 128 -4.12 15.42 -9.22
CA MET A 128 -3.42 15.16 -7.96
C MET A 128 -2.12 15.97 -7.88
N VAL A 129 -1.72 16.30 -6.66
CA VAL A 129 -0.37 16.80 -6.38
C VAL A 129 0.55 15.60 -6.15
N ILE A 130 1.59 15.44 -6.95
CA ILE A 130 2.59 14.38 -6.79
C ILE A 130 3.93 14.97 -6.38
N ALA A 131 4.62 14.30 -5.46
CA ALA A 131 5.96 14.65 -5.02
C ALA A 131 6.90 13.45 -5.18
N THR A 132 8.01 13.64 -5.89
CA THR A 132 9.09 12.64 -5.96
C THR A 132 10.17 13.01 -4.98
N LEU A 133 10.55 12.06 -4.13
CA LEU A 133 11.58 12.21 -3.10
C LEU A 133 12.77 11.32 -3.44
N ASN A 134 13.97 11.89 -3.33
CA ASN A 134 15.22 11.11 -3.30
C ASN A 134 16.07 11.59 -2.12
N VAL A 135 16.43 10.66 -1.24
CA VAL A 135 17.15 10.96 0.00
C VAL A 135 18.59 10.48 -0.13
N ARG A 136 19.56 11.40 0.05
CA ARG A 136 20.98 11.04 0.13
C ARG A 136 21.43 11.00 1.58
N MET A 137 22.09 9.91 1.93
CA MET A 137 22.70 9.70 3.23
C MET A 137 24.22 9.75 3.16
N SER A 138 24.84 10.01 4.30
CA SER A 138 26.26 9.89 4.54
C SER A 138 26.49 9.02 5.78
N LEU A 139 27.52 8.18 5.78
CA LEU A 139 27.96 7.49 6.99
C LEU A 139 28.78 8.45 7.86
N ASN A 140 28.49 8.49 9.15
CA ASN A 140 29.31 9.19 10.13
C ASN A 140 30.44 8.30 10.69
N ALA A 141 31.29 8.87 11.54
CA ALA A 141 32.40 8.12 12.17
C ALA A 141 31.95 6.89 12.99
N LYS A 142 30.68 6.82 13.40
CA LYS A 142 30.08 5.69 14.13
C LYS A 142 29.36 4.69 13.21
N LEU A 143 29.54 4.79 11.89
CA LEU A 143 28.88 3.97 10.87
C LEU A 143 27.35 4.06 10.92
N GLN A 144 26.81 5.19 11.36
CA GLN A 144 25.37 5.48 11.30
C GLN A 144 25.08 6.38 10.11
N ASN A 145 23.93 6.14 9.47
CA ASN A 145 23.46 7.01 8.40
C ASN A 145 23.00 8.37 8.97
N GLU A 146 23.40 9.45 8.30
CA GLU A 146 22.92 10.83 8.51
C GLU A 146 22.32 11.32 7.18
N VAL A 147 21.19 12.01 7.22
CA VAL A 147 20.58 12.60 6.03
C VAL A 147 21.30 13.91 5.70
N VAL A 148 21.94 13.95 4.53
CA VAL A 148 22.72 15.13 4.09
C VAL A 148 22.05 15.89 2.96
N MET A 149 21.17 15.25 2.21
CA MET A 149 20.45 15.91 1.12
C MET A 149 19.09 15.25 0.88
N VAL A 150 18.08 16.07 0.61
CA VAL A 150 16.76 15.61 0.18
C VAL A 150 16.37 16.41 -1.06
N VAL A 151 16.15 15.70 -2.16
CA VAL A 151 15.64 16.27 -3.40
C VAL A 151 14.14 16.03 -3.48
N VAL A 152 13.39 17.07 -3.83
CA VAL A 152 11.93 17.03 -4.01
C VAL A 152 11.57 17.58 -5.38
N LEU A 153 10.93 16.77 -6.22
CA LEU A 153 10.33 17.21 -7.49
C LEU A 153 8.81 17.25 -7.34
N ILE A 154 8.17 18.33 -7.79
CA ILE A 154 6.75 18.57 -7.53
C ILE A 154 6.01 18.85 -8.83
N HIS A 155 4.85 18.21 -8.97
CA HIS A 155 3.89 18.49 -10.04
C HIS A 155 2.51 18.67 -9.42
N HIS A 156 1.92 19.87 -9.53
CA HIS A 156 0.69 20.21 -8.80
C HIS A 156 -0.59 19.73 -9.50
N LYS A 157 -0.54 19.45 -10.81
CA LYS A 157 -1.72 19.12 -11.60
C LYS A 157 -1.57 17.83 -12.41
N TYR A 158 -1.28 16.72 -11.73
CA TYR A 158 -1.15 15.42 -12.38
C TYR A 158 -2.53 14.83 -12.69
N ASN A 159 -2.87 14.70 -13.97
CA ASN A 159 -4.13 14.10 -14.42
C ASN A 159 -3.89 12.62 -14.71
N VAL A 160 -4.43 11.73 -13.89
CA VAL A 160 -4.21 10.27 -13.99
C VAL A 160 -4.87 9.62 -15.21
N ASP A 161 -5.84 10.30 -15.80
CA ASP A 161 -6.64 9.89 -16.95
C ASP A 161 -6.11 10.43 -18.28
N LYS A 162 -5.03 11.21 -18.27
CA LYS A 162 -4.42 11.83 -19.44
C LYS A 162 -2.99 11.32 -19.64
N GLU A 163 -2.41 11.69 -20.78
CA GLU A 163 -0.99 11.43 -21.02
C GLU A 163 -0.11 12.08 -19.93
N PRO A 164 0.99 11.42 -19.52
CA PRO A 164 1.92 11.98 -18.56
C PRO A 164 2.43 13.36 -18.99
N PRO A 165 2.52 14.32 -18.06
CA PRO A 165 2.95 15.68 -18.36
C PRO A 165 4.41 15.70 -18.85
N LYS A 166 4.69 16.60 -19.80
CA LYS A 166 6.03 16.89 -20.32
C LYS A 166 6.28 18.40 -20.17
N PRO A 167 7.17 18.85 -19.27
CA PRO A 167 8.04 18.08 -18.38
C PRO A 167 7.28 17.36 -17.24
N PRO A 168 7.86 16.31 -16.64
CA PRO A 168 7.19 15.48 -15.61
C PRO A 168 7.01 16.17 -14.25
N TYR A 169 7.63 17.34 -14.05
CA TYR A 169 7.52 18.16 -12.84
C TYR A 169 7.66 19.65 -13.18
N GLU A 170 7.17 20.49 -12.28
CA GLU A 170 7.13 21.95 -12.45
C GLU A 170 8.15 22.67 -11.55
N ARG A 171 8.34 22.14 -10.33
CA ARG A 171 9.23 22.71 -9.32
C ARG A 171 10.21 21.66 -8.80
N GLN A 172 11.38 22.11 -8.43
CA GLN A 172 12.44 21.28 -7.90
C GLN A 172 13.16 21.97 -6.73
N PHE A 173 13.29 21.24 -5.64
CA PHE A 173 13.93 21.69 -4.41
C PHE A 173 15.07 20.74 -4.04
N CYS A 174 16.14 21.31 -3.51
CA CYS A 174 17.26 20.55 -2.97
C CYS A 174 17.58 21.09 -1.58
N PHE A 175 17.20 20.34 -0.55
CA PHE A 175 17.63 20.61 0.82
C PHE A 175 18.99 19.96 1.02
N ILE A 176 19.97 20.71 1.52
CA ILE A 176 21.33 20.21 1.72
C ILE A 176 21.91 20.68 3.04
N THR A 177 22.52 19.76 3.77
CA THR A 177 23.37 20.00 4.94
C THR A 177 24.72 19.32 4.74
N HIS A 178 25.64 19.49 5.69
CA HIS A 178 26.93 18.82 5.69
C HIS A 178 26.94 17.66 6.70
N PRO A 179 27.75 16.60 6.49
CA PRO A 179 28.00 15.59 7.51
C PRO A 179 28.53 16.25 8.79
N ARG A 180 28.14 15.74 9.96
CA ARG A 180 28.48 16.35 11.25
C ARG A 180 29.98 16.60 11.45
N ASP A 181 30.80 15.68 10.97
CA ASP A 181 32.26 15.67 11.16
C ASP A 181 33.01 16.46 10.06
N ILE A 182 32.32 17.03 9.07
CA ILE A 182 32.93 17.69 7.90
C ILE A 182 32.39 19.12 7.76
N PRO A 183 33.21 20.18 7.88
CA PRO A 183 32.74 21.55 7.75
C PRO A 183 32.42 21.93 6.29
N TRP A 184 31.59 22.95 6.10
CA TRP A 184 31.35 23.53 4.78
C TRP A 184 32.64 24.08 4.13
N PRO A 185 32.85 23.84 2.83
CA PRO A 185 33.87 24.55 2.06
C PRO A 185 33.62 26.07 2.02
N ARG A 186 34.70 26.85 1.92
CA ARG A 186 34.62 28.31 1.73
C ARG A 186 33.87 28.63 0.42
N GLN A 187 33.11 29.73 0.38
CA GLN A 187 32.34 30.21 -0.80
C GLN A 187 31.20 29.28 -1.30
N ILE A 188 30.73 28.34 -0.48
CA ILE A 188 29.64 27.45 -0.87
C ILE A 188 28.34 28.19 -1.23
N ARG A 189 28.04 29.31 -0.55
CA ARG A 189 26.83 30.12 -0.81
C ARG A 189 26.81 30.67 -2.23
N ASP A 190 27.93 31.21 -2.70
CA ASP A 190 28.06 31.79 -4.03
C ASP A 190 27.90 30.73 -5.12
N THR A 191 28.21 29.47 -4.81
CA THR A 191 28.05 28.35 -5.74
C THR A 191 26.60 27.94 -5.87
N PHE A 192 25.85 27.87 -4.76
CA PHE A 192 24.43 27.54 -4.80
C PHE A 192 23.61 28.57 -5.59
N LEU A 193 23.99 29.86 -5.51
CA LEU A 193 23.36 30.93 -6.30
C LEU A 193 23.58 30.78 -7.82
N LYS A 194 24.62 30.06 -8.26
CA LYS A 194 24.93 29.83 -9.68
C LYS A 194 24.15 28.68 -10.30
N ILE A 195 23.54 27.82 -9.48
CA ILE A 195 22.78 26.65 -9.98
C ILE A 195 21.38 27.14 -10.37
N SER A 196 21.18 27.43 -11.65
CA SER A 196 19.90 27.90 -12.16
C SER A 196 18.84 26.79 -12.13
N ASN A 197 17.58 27.22 -12.00
CA ASN A 197 16.37 26.38 -12.00
C ASN A 197 16.17 25.48 -10.77
N ILE A 198 17.11 25.37 -9.83
CA ILE A 198 16.95 24.57 -8.60
C ILE A 198 16.84 25.48 -7.38
N GLU A 199 15.80 25.29 -6.57
CA GLU A 199 15.65 26.00 -5.30
C GLU A 199 16.47 25.26 -4.22
N ILE A 200 17.71 25.69 -4.02
CA ILE A 200 18.64 25.10 -3.05
C ILE A 200 18.44 25.74 -1.68
N ILE A 201 18.11 24.90 -0.69
CA ILE A 201 17.92 25.32 0.70
C ILE A 201 19.09 24.75 1.50
N LYS A 202 20.04 25.63 1.83
CA LYS A 202 21.20 25.29 2.67
C LYS A 202 20.77 25.30 4.14
N CYS A 203 21.02 24.20 4.83
CA CYS A 203 20.78 24.02 6.25
C CYS A 203 22.11 23.85 6.98
N GLU A 204 22.21 24.32 8.23
CA GLU A 204 23.45 24.18 9.02
C GLU A 204 23.52 22.83 9.74
N THR A 205 22.39 22.23 10.11
CA THR A 205 22.34 20.89 10.71
C THR A 205 21.37 19.96 9.99
N GLU A 206 21.48 18.65 10.26
CA GLU A 206 20.51 17.65 9.80
C GLU A 206 19.10 17.93 10.35
N SER A 207 19.00 18.43 11.59
CA SER A 207 17.69 18.79 12.18
C SER A 207 17.01 19.91 11.39
N ASP A 208 17.77 20.98 11.07
CA ASP A 208 17.24 22.11 10.30
C ASP A 208 16.78 21.66 8.91
N LEU A 209 17.54 20.75 8.26
CA LEU A 209 17.18 20.15 6.98
C LEU A 209 15.83 19.44 7.06
N LEU A 210 15.65 18.60 8.08
CA LEU A 210 14.43 17.82 8.25
C LEU A 210 13.23 18.73 8.58
N GLU A 211 13.42 19.79 9.36
CA GLU A 211 12.36 20.75 9.70
C GLU A 211 11.91 21.59 8.50
N GLU A 212 12.85 22.09 7.69
CA GLU A 212 12.56 22.81 6.45
C GLU A 212 11.87 21.90 5.43
N PHE A 213 12.34 20.65 5.31
CA PHE A 213 11.71 19.64 4.47
C PHE A 213 10.25 19.35 4.90
N LEU A 214 9.99 19.15 6.19
CA LEU A 214 8.63 18.94 6.71
C LEU A 214 7.73 20.16 6.46
N THR A 215 8.28 21.37 6.51
CA THR A 215 7.57 22.61 6.20
C THR A 215 7.17 22.67 4.73
N LEU A 216 8.07 22.25 3.82
CA LEU A 216 7.72 22.11 2.40
C LEU A 216 6.63 21.06 2.18
N MET A 217 6.76 19.87 2.79
CA MET A 217 5.78 18.79 2.64
C MET A 217 4.39 19.22 3.10
N GLN A 218 4.29 19.97 4.21
CA GLN A 218 3.01 20.52 4.67
C GLN A 218 2.47 21.61 3.72
N LYS A 219 3.34 22.47 3.19
CA LYS A 219 2.94 23.56 2.29
C LYS A 219 2.44 23.04 0.93
N VAL A 220 3.09 22.01 0.40
CA VAL A 220 2.77 21.40 -0.90
C VAL A 220 1.59 20.43 -0.76
N ASP A 221 1.51 19.73 0.36
CA ASP A 221 0.49 18.73 0.68
C ASP A 221 0.28 17.67 -0.43
N PRO A 222 1.33 16.92 -0.85
CA PRO A 222 1.22 15.96 -1.96
C PRO A 222 0.25 14.81 -1.66
N ASP A 223 -0.61 14.48 -2.63
CA ASP A 223 -1.55 13.36 -2.54
C ASP A 223 -0.84 12.01 -2.64
N LEU A 224 0.25 11.93 -3.40
CA LEU A 224 1.02 10.71 -3.64
C LEU A 224 2.52 11.03 -3.63
N ILE A 225 3.28 10.16 -2.97
CA ILE A 225 4.74 10.26 -2.86
C ILE A 225 5.39 9.19 -3.71
N ILE A 226 6.38 9.57 -4.51
CA ILE A 226 7.15 8.69 -5.38
C ILE A 226 8.58 8.63 -4.86
N GLY A 227 9.17 7.44 -4.86
CA GLY A 227 10.57 7.28 -4.46
C GLY A 227 11.15 5.95 -4.92
N TYR A 228 12.43 5.76 -4.65
CA TYR A 228 13.16 4.52 -4.94
C TYR A 228 13.70 3.94 -3.64
N ASP A 229 13.55 2.63 -3.47
CA ASP A 229 13.94 1.91 -2.26
C ASP A 229 13.41 2.62 -1.00
N CYS A 230 12.12 2.94 -1.03
CA CYS A 230 11.44 3.68 0.04
C CYS A 230 11.51 2.92 1.37
N ALA A 231 11.57 1.58 1.32
CA ALA A 231 11.78 0.73 2.48
C ALA A 231 13.06 1.06 3.25
N PHE A 232 14.13 1.47 2.56
CA PHE A 232 15.37 1.92 3.17
C PHE A 232 15.42 3.44 3.33
N GLN A 233 15.20 4.19 2.25
CA GLN A 233 15.36 5.65 2.24
C GLN A 233 14.42 6.35 3.22
N PHE A 234 13.13 5.98 3.21
CA PHE A 234 12.15 6.64 4.07
C PHE A 234 12.19 6.10 5.50
N ASP A 235 12.61 4.85 5.71
CA ASP A 235 12.84 4.32 7.06
C ASP A 235 13.97 5.11 7.74
N VAL A 236 15.13 5.27 7.09
CA VAL A 236 16.22 6.10 7.62
C VAL A 236 15.75 7.53 7.86
N LEU A 237 15.05 8.15 6.90
CA LEU A 237 14.53 9.51 7.05
C LEU A 237 13.70 9.70 8.33
N ILE A 238 12.73 8.82 8.59
CA ILE A 238 11.88 8.91 9.78
C ILE A 238 12.66 8.52 11.06
N GLN A 239 13.56 7.53 11.00
CA GLN A 239 14.42 7.17 12.14
C GLN A 239 15.30 8.34 12.58
N ARG A 240 15.84 9.10 11.62
CA ARG A 240 16.64 10.31 11.90
C ARG A 240 15.79 11.42 12.52
N MET A 241 14.56 11.63 12.05
CA MET A 241 13.63 12.56 12.70
C MET A 241 13.40 12.20 14.17
N PHE A 242 13.22 10.92 14.51
CA PHE A 242 13.07 10.49 15.91
C PHE A 242 14.36 10.63 16.71
N THR A 243 15.50 10.24 16.14
CA THR A 243 16.81 10.31 16.80
C THR A 243 17.18 11.76 17.16
N LEU A 244 16.92 12.69 16.24
CA LEU A 244 17.19 14.11 16.41
C LEU A 244 16.06 14.87 17.13
N LYS A 245 14.97 14.18 17.49
CA LYS A 245 13.78 14.75 18.14
C LYS A 245 13.15 15.90 17.34
N VAL A 246 13.15 15.78 16.01
CA VAL A 246 12.51 16.73 15.11
C VAL A 246 11.02 16.82 15.44
N SER A 247 10.53 18.03 15.67
CA SER A 247 9.14 18.25 16.01
C SER A 247 8.22 17.98 14.81
N ASN A 248 6.98 17.56 15.06
CA ASN A 248 5.96 17.39 14.01
C ASN A 248 6.34 16.46 12.84
N TRP A 249 7.10 15.38 13.11
CA TRP A 249 7.41 14.33 12.12
C TRP A 249 6.18 13.82 11.35
N ASN A 250 5.01 13.84 11.99
CA ASN A 250 3.73 13.42 11.42
C ASN A 250 3.23 14.32 10.27
N ARG A 251 3.90 15.44 9.95
CA ARG A 251 3.69 16.22 8.72
C ARG A 251 4.07 15.42 7.46
N MET A 252 4.84 14.33 7.61
CA MET A 252 5.04 13.35 6.53
C MET A 252 3.75 12.65 6.11
N GLY A 253 2.80 12.48 7.04
CA GLY A 253 1.43 12.07 6.72
C GLY A 253 0.48 13.25 6.64
N ARG A 254 -0.82 12.94 6.68
CA ARG A 254 -1.92 13.91 6.78
C ARG A 254 -2.64 13.86 8.13
N LEU A 255 -2.35 12.87 8.98
CA LEU A 255 -2.94 12.75 10.31
C LEU A 255 -1.95 13.22 11.39
N LYS A 256 -2.43 13.99 12.36
CA LYS A 256 -1.64 14.33 13.54
C LYS A 256 -1.67 13.16 14.50
N SER A 257 -0.54 12.48 14.63
CA SER A 257 -0.32 11.43 15.63
C SER A 257 0.80 11.83 16.58
N THR A 258 0.59 11.62 17.88
CA THR A 258 1.65 11.66 18.89
C THR A 258 2.32 10.30 19.07
N THR A 259 1.67 9.22 18.63
CA THR A 259 2.18 7.86 18.77
C THR A 259 3.15 7.56 17.62
N PRO A 260 4.42 7.21 17.92
CA PRO A 260 5.38 6.81 16.90
C PRO A 260 4.92 5.53 16.16
N PRO A 261 5.10 5.44 14.83
CA PRO A 261 4.67 4.31 14.02
C PRO A 261 5.71 3.19 14.07
N LEU A 262 6.03 2.72 15.29
CA LEU A 262 7.08 1.73 15.54
C LEU A 262 6.47 0.38 15.91
N LEU A 263 6.93 -0.68 15.25
CA LEU A 263 6.62 -2.06 15.62
C LEU A 263 7.91 -2.87 15.72
N ARG A 264 8.18 -3.40 16.93
CA ARG A 264 9.42 -4.15 17.24
C ARG A 264 10.68 -3.38 16.79
N GLY A 265 10.68 -2.04 16.98
CA GLY A 265 11.80 -1.16 16.62
C GLY A 265 11.92 -0.79 15.14
N LYS A 266 11.05 -1.30 14.26
CA LYS A 266 11.00 -0.94 12.83
C LYS A 266 9.89 0.05 12.55
N ILE A 267 10.10 0.94 11.58
CA ILE A 267 9.10 1.92 11.18
C ILE A 267 8.07 1.27 10.27
N ILE A 268 6.79 1.48 10.59
CA ILE A 268 5.69 1.14 9.68
C ILE A 268 5.45 2.34 8.77
N LEU A 269 6.05 2.33 7.58
CA LEU A 269 5.97 3.44 6.62
C LEU A 269 4.53 3.87 6.32
N ASN A 270 3.59 2.93 6.16
CA ASN A 270 2.18 3.26 5.91
C ASN A 270 1.51 4.06 7.04
N GLN A 271 1.98 3.91 8.28
CA GLN A 271 1.51 4.70 9.41
C GLN A 271 2.23 6.06 9.48
N ALA A 272 3.52 6.09 9.13
CA ALA A 272 4.29 7.34 9.07
C ALA A 272 3.78 8.30 7.99
N PHE A 273 3.39 7.76 6.83
CA PHE A 273 2.88 8.49 5.67
C PHE A 273 1.36 8.36 5.51
N VAL A 274 0.64 8.17 6.62
CA VAL A 274 -0.82 8.00 6.59
C VAL A 274 -1.52 9.12 5.81
N GLY A 275 -2.35 8.75 4.83
CA GLY A 275 -3.02 9.69 3.93
C GLY A 275 -2.21 10.13 2.69
N ARG A 276 -0.95 9.68 2.54
CA ARG A 276 -0.11 9.88 1.35
C ARG A 276 0.42 8.52 0.86
N PRO A 277 -0.26 7.85 -0.09
CA PRO A 277 0.22 6.60 -0.67
C PRO A 277 1.64 6.75 -1.24
N ILE A 278 2.48 5.73 -1.01
CA ILE A 278 3.86 5.69 -1.50
C ILE A 278 3.90 4.80 -2.75
N CYS A 279 4.45 5.34 -3.83
CA CYS A 279 4.78 4.63 -5.06
C CYS A 279 6.29 4.39 -5.10
N ASP A 280 6.70 3.19 -4.68
CA ASP A 280 8.09 2.76 -4.78
C ASP A 280 8.35 2.12 -6.14
N ILE A 281 9.28 2.70 -6.92
CA ILE A 281 9.62 2.19 -8.26
C ILE A 281 10.15 0.76 -8.18
N GLN A 282 10.91 0.39 -7.15
CA GLN A 282 11.49 -0.94 -7.03
C GLN A 282 10.40 -2.00 -6.85
N VAL A 283 9.42 -1.70 -5.99
CA VAL A 283 8.26 -2.59 -5.76
C VAL A 283 7.40 -2.67 -7.01
N SER A 284 7.13 -1.52 -7.63
CA SER A 284 6.31 -1.43 -8.84
C SER A 284 6.94 -2.17 -10.02
N ALA A 285 8.25 -2.04 -10.21
CA ALA A 285 9.00 -2.74 -11.26
C ALA A 285 8.92 -4.27 -11.08
N LYS A 286 9.08 -4.76 -9.84
CA LYS A 286 8.92 -6.19 -9.51
C LYS A 286 7.49 -6.66 -9.78
N GLU A 287 6.51 -5.83 -9.44
CA GLU A 287 5.09 -6.15 -9.65
C GLU A 287 4.74 -6.28 -11.14
N LEU A 288 5.23 -5.35 -11.96
CA LEU A 288 5.09 -5.34 -13.42
C LEU A 288 5.90 -6.43 -14.12
N ASN A 289 6.66 -7.23 -13.35
CA ASN A 289 7.47 -8.34 -13.84
C ASN A 289 8.48 -7.89 -14.93
N LEU A 290 9.10 -6.73 -14.72
CA LEU A 290 10.16 -6.24 -15.59
C LEU A 290 11.34 -7.21 -15.58
N LYS A 291 11.72 -7.70 -16.75
CA LYS A 291 12.83 -8.66 -16.91
C LYS A 291 14.16 -7.92 -16.83
N VAL A 292 14.63 -7.69 -15.61
CA VAL A 292 15.93 -7.06 -15.31
C VAL A 292 16.79 -7.97 -14.44
N ARG A 293 18.12 -7.82 -14.53
CA ARG A 293 19.08 -8.61 -13.73
C ARG A 293 18.97 -8.29 -12.24
N SER A 294 18.84 -7.01 -11.92
CA SER A 294 18.61 -6.47 -10.59
C SER A 294 17.60 -5.34 -10.68
N TYR A 295 16.95 -5.04 -9.56
CA TYR A 295 15.99 -3.93 -9.42
C TYR A 295 16.63 -2.72 -8.76
N ASP A 296 17.94 -2.51 -8.97
CA ASP A 296 18.60 -1.26 -8.58
C ASP A 296 18.24 -0.15 -9.56
N LEU A 297 18.42 1.11 -9.15
CA LEU A 297 18.03 2.27 -9.96
C LEU A 297 18.77 2.29 -11.31
N GLN A 298 20.04 1.89 -11.33
CA GLN A 298 20.88 1.84 -12.53
C GLN A 298 20.29 0.87 -13.58
N SER A 299 19.96 -0.35 -13.17
CA SER A 299 19.38 -1.38 -14.02
C SER A 299 18.00 -0.98 -14.53
N LEU A 300 17.19 -0.33 -13.69
CA LEU A 300 15.88 0.18 -14.08
C LEU A 300 15.99 1.34 -15.09
N CYS A 301 16.95 2.25 -14.91
CA CYS A 301 17.24 3.31 -15.88
C CYS A 301 17.66 2.73 -17.23
N SER A 302 18.57 1.75 -17.24
CA SER A 302 19.02 1.13 -18.48
C SER A 302 17.89 0.39 -19.20
N ALA A 303 17.06 -0.35 -18.45
CA ALA A 303 15.96 -1.12 -19.01
C ALA A 303 14.82 -0.27 -19.57
N VAL A 304 14.45 0.81 -18.88
CA VAL A 304 13.28 1.64 -19.24
C VAL A 304 13.68 2.86 -20.07
N LEU A 305 14.68 3.62 -19.62
CA LEU A 305 15.10 4.88 -20.23
C LEU A 305 16.13 4.69 -21.35
N LYS A 306 16.65 3.46 -21.53
CA LYS A 306 17.68 3.11 -22.52
C LYS A 306 18.98 3.92 -22.36
N THR A 307 19.28 4.37 -21.14
CA THR A 307 20.54 5.04 -20.82
C THR A 307 21.69 4.05 -20.76
N SER A 308 22.91 4.52 -21.04
CA SER A 308 24.11 3.70 -20.90
C SER A 308 24.33 3.32 -19.42
N GLU A 309 24.79 2.10 -19.15
CA GLU A 309 24.94 1.61 -17.77
C GLU A 309 25.85 2.50 -16.92
N HIS A 310 26.86 3.14 -17.52
CA HIS A 310 27.84 3.98 -16.80
C HIS A 310 27.32 5.37 -16.43
N GLU A 311 26.17 5.82 -16.96
CA GLU A 311 25.62 7.15 -16.71
C GLU A 311 24.86 7.30 -15.39
N CYS A 312 24.52 6.18 -14.75
CA CYS A 312 23.76 6.11 -13.51
C CYS A 312 24.53 5.30 -12.46
N LYS A 313 25.70 5.79 -12.04
CA LYS A 313 26.43 5.20 -10.91
C LYS A 313 25.79 5.66 -9.59
N GLU A 314 25.23 4.71 -8.84
CA GLU A 314 24.70 4.97 -7.51
C GLU A 314 25.82 5.36 -6.54
N ILE A 315 25.64 6.48 -5.83
CA ILE A 315 26.57 6.95 -4.79
C ILE A 315 26.14 6.36 -3.46
N THR A 316 27.00 5.52 -2.88
CA THR A 316 26.74 4.87 -1.60
C THR A 316 26.90 5.84 -0.42
N PRO A 317 26.25 5.60 0.73
CA PRO A 317 26.44 6.41 1.94
C PRO A 317 27.90 6.52 2.40
N ALA A 318 28.74 5.53 2.10
CA ALA A 318 30.16 5.52 2.42
C ALA A 318 30.99 6.44 1.52
N GLU A 319 30.57 6.64 0.27
CA GLU A 319 31.26 7.51 -0.70
C GLU A 319 30.86 8.98 -0.54
N THR A 320 29.64 9.25 -0.05
CA THR A 320 29.07 10.60 0.15
C THR A 320 30.00 11.58 0.88
N PRO A 321 30.69 11.24 2.00
CA PRO A 321 31.61 12.17 2.68
C PRO A 321 32.67 12.79 1.76
N SER A 322 33.18 12.01 0.81
CA SER A 322 34.26 12.45 -0.09
C SER A 322 33.86 13.59 -1.04
N PHE A 323 32.55 13.78 -1.25
CA PHE A 323 32.01 14.85 -2.07
C PHE A 323 32.01 16.20 -1.35
N PHE A 324 32.04 16.22 -0.02
CA PHE A 324 32.03 17.46 0.77
C PHE A 324 33.41 18.15 0.86
N ASN A 325 34.47 17.55 0.31
CA ASN A 325 35.83 18.09 0.36
C ASN A 325 36.01 19.37 -0.48
N THR A 326 35.27 19.52 -1.58
CA THR A 326 35.43 20.62 -2.53
C THR A 326 34.08 21.07 -3.06
N VAL A 327 33.95 22.37 -3.33
CA VAL A 327 32.74 22.99 -3.87
C VAL A 327 32.24 22.30 -5.16
N ASP A 328 33.13 22.00 -6.11
CA ASP A 328 32.77 21.37 -7.38
C ASP A 328 32.18 19.96 -7.20
N LYS A 329 32.68 19.22 -6.21
CA LYS A 329 32.16 17.89 -5.88
C LYS A 329 30.78 17.97 -5.22
N ILE A 330 30.53 18.96 -4.36
CA ILE A 330 29.19 19.18 -3.80
C ILE A 330 28.21 19.54 -4.92
N GLN A 331 28.61 20.42 -5.84
CA GLN A 331 27.80 20.74 -7.01
C GLN A 331 27.50 19.48 -7.84
N ASN A 332 28.50 18.63 -8.10
CA ASN A 332 28.29 17.35 -8.79
C ASN A 332 27.33 16.43 -8.01
N LEU A 333 27.45 16.32 -6.68
CA LEU A 333 26.56 15.53 -5.85
C LEU A 333 25.09 15.98 -5.95
N ILE A 334 24.86 17.30 -5.96
CA ILE A 334 23.52 17.88 -6.18
C ILE A 334 23.01 17.47 -7.56
N HIS A 335 23.82 17.64 -8.62
CA HIS A 335 23.42 17.31 -9.99
C HIS A 335 23.08 15.83 -10.15
N VAL A 336 23.89 14.92 -9.58
CA VAL A 336 23.63 13.47 -9.61
C VAL A 336 22.34 13.12 -8.87
N THR A 337 22.14 13.63 -7.65
CA THR A 337 20.95 13.31 -6.84
C THR A 337 19.67 13.87 -7.48
N MET A 338 19.76 15.04 -8.13
CA MET A 338 18.69 15.62 -8.94
C MET A 338 18.38 14.77 -10.18
N LYS A 339 19.42 14.28 -10.87
CA LYS A 339 19.30 13.42 -12.05
C LYS A 339 18.64 12.08 -11.70
N GLU A 340 19.01 11.47 -10.58
CA GLU A 340 18.35 10.26 -10.05
C GLU A 340 16.87 10.52 -9.74
N ALA A 341 16.53 11.61 -9.05
CA ALA A 341 15.13 11.96 -8.79
C ALA A 341 14.32 12.14 -10.08
N LYS A 342 14.94 12.72 -11.11
CA LYS A 342 14.34 12.84 -12.45
C LYS A 342 14.12 11.47 -13.08
N TYR A 343 15.08 10.56 -12.97
CA TYR A 343 14.92 9.18 -13.48
C TYR A 343 13.79 8.43 -12.79
N ILE A 344 13.68 8.57 -11.45
CA ILE A 344 12.61 7.97 -10.66
C ILE A 344 11.23 8.39 -11.22
N ILE A 345 10.99 9.69 -11.39
CA ILE A 345 9.70 10.17 -11.89
C ILE A 345 9.47 9.78 -13.35
N THR A 346 10.50 9.84 -14.21
CA THR A 346 10.35 9.47 -15.62
C THR A 346 10.01 7.98 -15.78
N ILE A 347 10.67 7.09 -15.02
CA ILE A 347 10.36 5.66 -15.05
C ILE A 347 8.91 5.40 -14.61
N VAL A 348 8.44 6.06 -13.56
CA VAL A 348 7.05 5.92 -13.08
C VAL A 348 6.04 6.34 -14.14
N MET A 349 6.34 7.40 -14.90
CA MET A 349 5.49 7.88 -15.99
C MET A 349 5.54 6.95 -17.21
N ASP A 350 6.73 6.53 -17.65
CA ASP A 350 6.90 5.65 -18.82
C ASP A 350 6.27 4.26 -18.61
N LEU A 351 6.31 3.76 -17.37
CA LEU A 351 5.67 2.50 -16.98
C LEU A 351 4.18 2.65 -16.65
N ASN A 352 3.63 3.87 -16.66
CA ASN A 352 2.24 4.17 -16.28
C ASN A 352 1.82 3.53 -14.94
N VAL A 353 2.71 3.57 -13.94
CA VAL A 353 2.48 2.88 -12.66
C VAL A 353 1.25 3.41 -11.94
N ILE A 354 1.10 4.74 -11.85
CA ILE A 354 0.01 5.37 -11.09
C ILE A 354 -1.36 5.11 -11.75
N PRO A 355 -1.55 5.34 -13.08
CA PRO A 355 -2.81 4.99 -13.74
C PRO A 355 -3.17 3.51 -13.58
N LEU A 356 -2.21 2.61 -13.78
CA LEU A 356 -2.44 1.17 -13.67
C LEU A 356 -2.82 0.76 -12.24
N ALA A 357 -2.12 1.25 -11.23
CA ALA A 357 -2.44 0.98 -9.83
C ALA A 357 -3.85 1.47 -9.46
N LEU A 358 -4.26 2.65 -9.97
CA LEU A 358 -5.60 3.17 -9.75
C LEU A 358 -6.67 2.27 -10.37
N GLN A 359 -6.47 1.82 -11.61
CA GLN A 359 -7.40 0.90 -12.29
C GLN A 359 -7.52 -0.44 -11.55
N ILE A 360 -6.39 -1.05 -11.17
CA ILE A 360 -6.37 -2.28 -10.38
C ILE A 360 -7.13 -2.10 -9.07
N THR A 361 -6.94 -0.96 -8.40
CA THR A 361 -7.61 -0.65 -7.14
C THR A 361 -9.12 -0.49 -7.31
N CYS A 362 -9.57 0.18 -8.38
CA CYS A 362 -11.00 0.33 -8.67
C CYS A 362 -11.65 -1.01 -9.05
N LEU A 363 -10.93 -1.90 -9.74
CA LEU A 363 -11.42 -3.24 -10.08
C LEU A 363 -11.53 -4.12 -8.83
N ALA A 364 -10.47 -4.18 -8.02
CA ALA A 364 -10.44 -4.99 -6.80
C ALA A 364 -11.33 -4.43 -5.70
N GLY A 365 -11.49 -3.11 -5.62
CA GLY A 365 -12.23 -2.43 -4.57
C GLY A 365 -11.52 -2.36 -3.22
N ASN A 366 -10.18 -2.44 -3.23
CA ASN A 366 -9.31 -2.25 -2.07
C ASN A 366 -8.81 -0.79 -1.98
N ILE A 367 -7.70 -0.57 -1.27
CA ILE A 367 -7.11 0.76 -1.02
C ILE A 367 -5.87 0.96 -1.90
N LEU A 368 -5.73 2.16 -2.51
CA LEU A 368 -4.64 2.46 -3.44
C LEU A 368 -3.24 2.26 -2.83
N SER A 369 -3.05 2.68 -1.57
CA SER A 369 -1.77 2.49 -0.87
C SER A 369 -1.39 1.03 -0.70
N ARG A 370 -2.37 0.12 -0.60
CA ARG A 370 -2.14 -1.33 -0.53
C ARG A 370 -1.81 -1.91 -1.89
N THR A 371 -2.46 -1.42 -2.94
CA THR A 371 -2.13 -1.78 -4.32
C THR A 371 -0.69 -1.41 -4.64
N LEU A 372 -0.23 -0.19 -4.34
CA LEU A 372 1.15 0.24 -4.63
C LEU A 372 2.25 -0.56 -3.89
N LEU A 373 1.90 -1.36 -2.89
CA LEU A 373 2.84 -2.22 -2.14
C LEU A 373 2.97 -3.65 -2.71
N GLY A 374 2.30 -3.98 -3.81
CA GLY A 374 2.44 -5.30 -4.46
C GLY A 374 1.60 -6.42 -3.86
N GLY A 375 0.61 -6.13 -3.00
CA GLY A 375 -0.23 -7.13 -2.33
C GLY A 375 -1.30 -7.75 -3.24
N ARG A 376 -0.94 -8.75 -4.07
CA ARG A 376 -1.90 -9.42 -4.99
C ARG A 376 -3.01 -10.20 -4.28
N ALA A 377 -2.71 -10.81 -3.13
CA ALA A 377 -3.70 -11.56 -2.35
C ALA A 377 -4.79 -10.64 -1.78
N GLU A 378 -4.40 -9.52 -1.17
CA GLU A 378 -5.32 -8.53 -0.59
C GLU A 378 -6.27 -7.94 -1.65
N ARG A 379 -5.81 -7.76 -2.89
CA ARG A 379 -6.68 -7.31 -3.99
C ARG A 379 -7.78 -8.32 -4.32
N ASN A 380 -7.41 -9.60 -4.43
CA ASN A 380 -8.38 -10.66 -4.70
C ASN A 380 -9.34 -10.87 -3.52
N GLU A 381 -8.85 -10.71 -2.28
CA GLU A 381 -9.67 -10.72 -1.07
C GLU A 381 -10.77 -9.67 -1.17
N TYR A 382 -10.44 -8.39 -1.36
CA TYR A 382 -11.45 -7.34 -1.49
C TYR A 382 -12.39 -7.53 -2.69
N LEU A 383 -11.87 -8.03 -3.82
CA LEU A 383 -12.70 -8.32 -4.99
C LEU A 383 -13.80 -9.33 -4.64
N LEU A 384 -13.43 -10.40 -3.95
CA LEU A 384 -14.34 -11.45 -3.51
C LEU A 384 -15.26 -10.97 -2.38
N LEU A 385 -14.75 -10.20 -1.42
CA LEU A 385 -15.56 -9.60 -0.35
C LEU A 385 -16.71 -8.78 -0.95
N HIS A 386 -16.40 -7.86 -1.87
CA HIS A 386 -17.42 -7.08 -2.58
C HIS A 386 -18.42 -7.97 -3.33
N ALA A 387 -17.95 -9.01 -4.02
CA ALA A 387 -18.81 -9.89 -4.80
C ALA A 387 -19.75 -10.74 -3.95
N PHE A 388 -19.26 -11.28 -2.83
CA PHE A 388 -20.03 -12.12 -1.91
C PHE A 388 -21.02 -11.32 -1.09
N THR A 389 -20.63 -10.14 -0.58
CA THR A 389 -21.57 -9.27 0.16
C THR A 389 -22.71 -8.80 -0.75
N LEU A 390 -22.45 -8.48 -2.02
CA LEU A 390 -23.50 -8.12 -2.99
C LEU A 390 -24.51 -9.25 -3.24
N LYS A 391 -24.16 -10.50 -2.94
CA LYS A 391 -25.01 -11.68 -3.09
C LYS A 391 -25.53 -12.21 -1.73
N ASP A 392 -25.46 -11.39 -0.67
CA ASP A 392 -25.91 -11.75 0.68
C ASP A 392 -25.21 -12.98 1.30
N TYR A 393 -23.94 -13.19 0.97
CA TYR A 393 -23.10 -14.18 1.63
C TYR A 393 -22.44 -13.62 2.88
N ILE A 394 -22.33 -14.46 3.92
CA ILE A 394 -21.44 -14.24 5.06
C ILE A 394 -20.02 -14.59 4.62
N THR A 395 -19.10 -13.65 4.72
CA THR A 395 -17.70 -13.83 4.34
C THR A 395 -16.86 -14.40 5.50
N PRO A 396 -15.76 -15.12 5.20
CA PRO A 396 -14.85 -15.64 6.22
C PRO A 396 -14.28 -14.55 7.13
N ASP A 397 -14.13 -14.87 8.41
CA ASP A 397 -13.39 -14.04 9.35
C ASP A 397 -11.88 -14.06 9.06
N LYS A 398 -11.21 -12.93 9.27
CA LYS A 398 -9.76 -12.81 9.09
C LYS A 398 -9.03 -13.62 10.16
N LYS A 399 -8.29 -14.63 9.72
CA LYS A 399 -7.43 -15.43 10.61
C LYS A 399 -6.31 -14.55 11.17
N ILE A 400 -6.32 -14.33 12.48
CA ILE A 400 -5.19 -13.74 13.19
C ILE A 400 -4.16 -14.85 13.39
N GLU A 401 -3.36 -15.13 12.36
CA GLU A 401 -2.22 -16.02 12.53
C GLU A 401 -1.24 -15.36 13.52
N LYS A 402 -1.15 -15.90 14.74
CA LYS A 402 -0.01 -15.65 15.61
C LYS A 402 1.21 -16.19 14.87
N LYS A 403 1.98 -15.31 14.21
CA LYS A 403 3.30 -15.65 13.71
C LYS A 403 4.08 -16.27 14.87
N ARG A 404 4.26 -17.59 14.84
CA ARG A 404 5.23 -18.24 15.70
C ARG A 404 6.59 -17.70 15.27
N ASP A 405 7.31 -17.06 16.18
CA ASP A 405 8.61 -16.43 15.93
C ASP A 405 9.73 -17.44 15.57
N ASP A 406 9.39 -18.72 15.35
CA ASP A 406 10.34 -19.85 15.21
C ASP A 406 10.42 -20.46 13.80
N ASP A 407 9.56 -20.03 12.86
CA ASP A 407 9.73 -20.39 11.46
C ASP A 407 10.58 -19.30 10.77
N GLY A 408 11.88 -19.58 10.64
CA GLY A 408 12.73 -18.92 9.64
C GLY A 408 12.12 -19.05 8.23
N PRO A 409 12.74 -18.47 7.19
CA PRO A 409 12.22 -18.52 5.82
C PRO A 409 12.42 -19.92 5.21
N ARG A 410 11.83 -20.96 5.82
CA ARG A 410 11.65 -22.26 5.19
C ARG A 410 10.54 -22.07 4.19
N ARG A 411 10.86 -22.20 2.90
CA ARG A 411 9.85 -22.45 1.86
C ARG A 411 9.03 -23.64 2.36
N LYS A 412 7.79 -23.39 2.79
CA LYS A 412 6.85 -24.46 3.13
C LYS A 412 6.79 -25.39 1.91
N ALA A 413 6.85 -26.70 2.16
CA ALA A 413 6.66 -27.68 1.11
C ALA A 413 5.35 -27.39 0.37
N ALA A 414 5.30 -27.71 -0.93
CA ALA A 414 4.10 -27.50 -1.72
C ALA A 414 2.94 -28.28 -1.09
N ALA A 415 1.83 -27.58 -0.80
CA ALA A 415 0.66 -28.18 -0.16
C ALA A 415 -0.23 -28.96 -1.14
N TYR A 416 -0.02 -28.79 -2.46
CA TYR A 416 -0.79 -29.43 -3.51
C TYR A 416 0.03 -29.54 -4.81
N THR A 417 -0.41 -30.43 -5.71
CA THR A 417 0.24 -30.66 -7.01
C THR A 417 0.10 -29.44 -7.93
N GLY A 418 1.21 -29.01 -8.54
CA GLY A 418 1.25 -27.88 -9.47
C GLY A 418 1.01 -28.27 -10.93
N GLY A 419 1.42 -27.39 -11.86
CA GLY A 419 1.32 -27.65 -13.29
C GLY A 419 2.22 -28.80 -13.76
N LEU A 420 1.74 -29.55 -14.75
CA LEU A 420 2.51 -30.62 -15.40
C LEU A 420 3.64 -30.03 -16.26
N VAL A 421 4.86 -30.53 -16.07
CA VAL A 421 6.00 -30.25 -16.93
C VAL A 421 6.35 -31.52 -17.68
N LEU A 422 6.23 -31.50 -19.00
CA LEU A 422 6.63 -32.62 -19.85
C LEU A 422 8.16 -32.74 -19.87
N ASP A 423 8.66 -33.98 -19.96
CA ASP A 423 10.09 -34.20 -20.09
C ASP A 423 10.62 -33.59 -21.40
N PRO A 424 11.61 -32.68 -21.33
CA PRO A 424 12.12 -32.03 -22.52
C PRO A 424 12.93 -33.01 -23.35
N LYS A 425 12.65 -33.08 -24.65
CA LYS A 425 13.52 -33.74 -25.64
C LYS A 425 14.76 -32.88 -25.82
N LYS A 426 15.83 -33.20 -25.09
CA LYS A 426 17.10 -32.45 -25.13
C LYS A 426 17.79 -32.66 -26.47
N GLY A 427 18.21 -31.58 -27.10
CA GLY A 427 18.93 -31.64 -28.37
C GLY A 427 19.00 -30.28 -29.05
N PHE A 428 19.83 -30.21 -30.08
CA PHE A 428 19.79 -29.13 -31.05
C PHE A 428 18.72 -29.46 -32.10
N TYR A 429 17.92 -28.46 -32.48
CA TYR A 429 16.86 -28.61 -33.47
C TYR A 429 17.21 -27.78 -34.70
N ASP A 430 17.38 -28.46 -35.83
CA ASP A 430 17.67 -27.89 -37.15
C ASP A 430 16.39 -27.50 -37.93
N LYS A 431 15.22 -27.94 -37.45
CA LYS A 431 13.90 -27.64 -38.01
C LYS A 431 13.14 -26.64 -37.15
N LEU A 432 12.13 -25.99 -37.75
CA LEU A 432 11.23 -25.06 -37.07
C LEU A 432 10.53 -25.75 -35.88
N VAL A 433 10.55 -25.07 -34.72
CA VAL A 433 9.85 -25.50 -33.51
C VAL A 433 8.60 -24.63 -33.36
N LEU A 434 7.43 -25.26 -33.38
CA LEU A 434 6.16 -24.59 -33.12
C LEU A 434 5.87 -24.58 -31.61
N LEU A 435 5.78 -23.39 -31.03
CA LEU A 435 5.35 -23.19 -29.65
C LEU A 435 3.86 -22.83 -29.63
N MET A 436 3.04 -23.70 -29.05
CA MET A 436 1.63 -23.46 -28.80
C MET A 436 1.41 -23.29 -27.29
N ASP A 437 0.62 -22.29 -26.90
CA ASP A 437 0.31 -22.00 -25.51
C ASP A 437 -1.18 -21.68 -25.35
N PHE A 438 -1.74 -21.99 -24.18
CA PHE A 438 -3.14 -21.69 -23.87
C PHE A 438 -3.26 -20.26 -23.32
N ASN A 439 -4.15 -19.47 -23.91
CA ASN A 439 -4.47 -18.16 -23.36
C ASN A 439 -5.20 -18.31 -22.03
N SER A 440 -4.59 -17.81 -20.95
CA SER A 440 -5.21 -17.73 -19.62
C SER A 440 -5.80 -19.07 -19.11
N LEU A 441 -5.00 -20.14 -19.18
CA LEU A 441 -5.41 -21.51 -18.86
C LEU A 441 -6.27 -21.64 -17.58
N TYR A 442 -5.78 -21.18 -16.42
CA TYR A 442 -6.50 -21.35 -15.15
C TYR A 442 -7.81 -20.55 -15.05
N PRO A 443 -7.85 -19.25 -15.41
CA PRO A 443 -9.12 -18.52 -15.53
C PRO A 443 -10.14 -19.19 -16.46
N SER A 444 -9.69 -19.80 -17.56
CA SER A 444 -10.57 -20.53 -18.48
C SER A 444 -11.09 -21.83 -17.87
N ILE A 445 -10.25 -22.60 -17.18
CA ILE A 445 -10.65 -23.82 -16.45
C ILE A 445 -11.70 -23.50 -15.37
N ILE A 446 -11.51 -22.41 -14.62
CA ILE A 446 -12.48 -21.97 -13.60
C ILE A 446 -13.86 -21.72 -14.21
N GLN A 447 -13.91 -21.12 -15.41
CA GLN A 447 -15.15 -20.85 -16.12
C GLN A 447 -15.76 -22.12 -16.72
N GLU A 448 -14.96 -22.90 -17.45
CA GLU A 448 -15.37 -24.11 -18.17
C GLU A 448 -16.02 -25.14 -17.22
N TYR A 449 -15.39 -25.38 -16.07
CA TYR A 449 -15.87 -26.35 -15.09
C TYR A 449 -16.66 -25.70 -13.94
N ASN A 450 -16.99 -24.42 -14.06
CA ASN A 450 -17.75 -23.66 -13.06
C ASN A 450 -17.20 -23.84 -11.63
N LEU A 451 -15.89 -23.70 -11.47
CA LEU A 451 -15.20 -23.93 -10.19
C LEU A 451 -15.41 -22.73 -9.26
N CYS A 452 -16.16 -22.93 -8.18
CA CYS A 452 -16.46 -21.90 -7.20
C CYS A 452 -16.67 -22.51 -5.81
N PHE A 453 -16.47 -21.70 -4.76
CA PHE A 453 -16.82 -22.06 -3.38
C PHE A 453 -18.28 -22.53 -3.24
N THR A 454 -19.18 -22.05 -4.09
CA THR A 454 -20.62 -22.38 -4.02
C THR A 454 -21.01 -23.62 -4.82
N THR A 455 -20.18 -24.05 -5.77
CA THR A 455 -20.49 -25.13 -6.71
C THR A 455 -19.78 -26.43 -6.37
N VAL A 456 -18.58 -26.35 -5.78
CA VAL A 456 -17.77 -27.52 -5.40
C VAL A 456 -17.90 -27.75 -3.89
N PRO A 457 -18.58 -28.84 -3.45
CA PRO A 457 -18.67 -29.19 -2.03
C PRO A 457 -17.29 -29.38 -1.41
N GLY A 458 -17.08 -28.85 -0.21
CA GLY A 458 -15.79 -28.98 0.48
C GLY A 458 -14.66 -28.09 -0.03
N ALA A 459 -14.85 -27.29 -1.10
CA ALA A 459 -13.78 -26.47 -1.69
C ALA A 459 -13.09 -25.51 -0.71
N ALA A 460 -13.74 -25.14 0.40
CA ALA A 460 -13.22 -24.22 1.39
C ALA A 460 -12.73 -24.88 2.70
N TYR A 461 -13.00 -26.18 2.92
CA TYR A 461 -12.73 -26.86 4.21
C TYR A 461 -12.26 -28.31 4.11
N ALA A 462 -12.51 -29.00 3.01
CA ALA A 462 -12.09 -30.38 2.83
C ALA A 462 -10.61 -30.44 2.41
N GLU A 463 -9.90 -31.46 2.89
CA GLU A 463 -8.59 -31.80 2.37
C GLU A 463 -8.73 -32.32 0.92
N LEU A 464 -7.73 -32.03 0.07
CA LEU A 464 -7.76 -32.30 -1.38
C LEU A 464 -8.14 -33.74 -1.75
N GLU A 465 -7.84 -34.70 -0.89
CA GLU A 465 -8.13 -36.13 -1.11
C GLU A 465 -9.64 -36.46 -1.10
N VAL A 466 -10.50 -35.52 -0.66
CA VAL A 466 -11.94 -35.75 -0.44
C VAL A 466 -12.82 -35.00 -1.44
N ILE A 467 -12.26 -34.12 -2.28
CA ILE A 467 -13.03 -33.31 -3.24
C ILE A 467 -13.22 -34.09 -4.54
N PHE A 468 -14.39 -34.71 -4.71
CA PHE A 468 -14.80 -35.28 -6.00
C PHE A 468 -15.50 -34.21 -6.84
N LEU A 469 -14.98 -33.95 -8.04
CA LEU A 469 -15.77 -33.28 -9.07
C LEU A 469 -16.78 -34.31 -9.59
N ASP A 470 -18.08 -34.01 -9.48
CA ASP A 470 -19.13 -34.82 -10.12
C ASP A 470 -18.91 -34.76 -11.65
N THR A 471 -18.13 -35.70 -12.18
CA THR A 471 -17.93 -35.87 -13.62
C THR A 471 -19.14 -36.61 -14.20
N ASN A 472 -20.33 -36.01 -14.11
CA ASN A 472 -21.47 -36.34 -14.97
C ASN A 472 -21.52 -35.34 -16.13
N ILE A 473 -20.39 -35.18 -16.82
CA ILE A 473 -20.35 -34.57 -18.14
C ILE A 473 -20.36 -35.75 -19.10
N GLU A 474 -21.55 -36.11 -19.57
CA GLU A 474 -21.71 -37.05 -20.69
C GLU A 474 -20.85 -36.58 -21.87
N LYS A 475 -20.20 -37.57 -22.49
CA LYS A 475 -19.22 -37.43 -23.59
C LYS A 475 -19.76 -36.73 -24.83
#